data_AF-L9Z2Y9-F1
#
_entry.id   AF-L9Z2Y9-F1
#
_cell.length_a   1.000
_cell.length_b   1.000
_cell.length_c   1.000
_cell.angle_alpha   90.00
_cell.angle_beta   90.00
_cell.angle_gamma   90.00
#
_symmetry.space_group_name_H-M   'P 1'
#
loop_
_entity.id
_entity.type
_entity.pdbx_description
1 polymer ?
#
loop_
_entity_poly.entity_id
_entity_poly.type
_entity_poly.pdbx_seq_one_letter_code
_entity_poly.pdbx_strand_id
1 'polypeptide(L)'
;MDILVLSPCSKDKRYDPVLDCEDVDECPREELANEHGEYTTTASNMYTGREHKHVEEAVTHLREVADVDWYIISAGFGLLRDRTEIPSYECGFSDIESVRTRAKRTGYDIDDLTNDETIQAVGREKGIPQAFSDVLSREYDLLFVVLSEPYLLSVADALTEIPEQTTAFAFASNGSRQYVGDCTWIPAQKRNDKPSKRRGWRYEVNSSASLRLQQTDES
;
A
#
# COMPACT_ATOMS: atom_id res chain seq x y z
N MET A 1 5.90 9.09 20.81
CA MET A 1 5.85 9.58 19.43
C MET A 1 5.00 8.60 18.70
N ASP A 2 3.83 9.04 18.30
CA ASP A 2 2.79 8.20 17.70
C ASP A 2 2.83 8.38 16.18
N ILE A 3 3.07 7.27 15.48
CA ILE A 3 3.23 7.25 14.02
C ILE A 3 2.10 6.44 13.41
N LEU A 4 1.45 7.00 12.39
CA LEU A 4 0.54 6.29 11.51
C LEU A 4 1.23 5.98 10.18
N VAL A 5 1.18 4.71 9.77
CA VAL A 5 1.59 4.28 8.43
C VAL A 5 0.38 3.76 7.67
N LEU A 6 0.17 4.27 6.45
CA LEU A 6 -0.89 3.88 5.55
C LEU A 6 -0.30 3.32 4.25
N SER A 7 -0.60 2.07 3.91
CA SER A 7 -0.08 1.40 2.70
C SER A 7 -1.20 0.71 1.90
N PRO A 8 -1.01 0.37 0.62
CA PRO A 8 -2.00 -0.39 -0.12
C PRO A 8 -1.88 -1.87 0.24
N CYS A 9 -2.95 -2.63 -0.02
CA CYS A 9 -2.84 -4.07 -0.13
C CYS A 9 -1.96 -4.47 -1.33
N SER A 10 -1.56 -5.74 -1.38
CA SER A 10 -0.80 -6.27 -2.50
C SER A 10 -1.62 -7.24 -3.34
N LYS A 11 -1.32 -7.26 -4.65
CA LYS A 11 -1.79 -8.31 -5.55
C LYS A 11 -1.23 -9.67 -5.12
N ASP A 12 0.06 -9.72 -4.84
CA ASP A 12 0.73 -10.95 -4.41
C ASP A 12 0.32 -11.29 -2.98
N LYS A 13 -0.18 -12.51 -2.79
CA LYS A 13 -0.67 -13.00 -1.50
C LYS A 13 0.02 -14.31 -1.11
N ARG A 14 0.00 -14.60 0.19
CA ARG A 14 0.60 -15.79 0.79
C ARG A 14 -0.03 -17.10 0.29
N TYR A 15 -1.34 -17.07 0.05
CA TYR A 15 -2.11 -18.21 -0.42
C TYR A 15 -2.76 -17.88 -1.76
N ASP A 16 -3.06 -18.91 -2.55
CA ASP A 16 -3.91 -18.76 -3.72
C ASP A 16 -5.28 -18.17 -3.32
N PRO A 17 -5.86 -17.26 -4.12
CA PRO A 17 -7.12 -16.63 -3.79
C PRO A 17 -8.25 -17.66 -3.79
N VAL A 18 -9.05 -17.64 -2.74
CA VAL A 18 -10.24 -18.52 -2.58
C VAL A 18 -11.55 -17.75 -2.67
N LEU A 19 -11.46 -16.43 -2.81
CA LEU A 19 -12.56 -15.48 -2.89
C LEU A 19 -12.29 -14.47 -4.01
N ASP A 20 -13.35 -13.95 -4.62
CA ASP A 20 -13.27 -12.84 -5.57
C ASP A 20 -13.93 -11.55 -5.02
N CYS A 21 -14.12 -10.55 -5.88
CA CYS A 21 -14.78 -9.31 -5.47
C CYS A 21 -16.25 -9.50 -5.08
N GLU A 22 -16.98 -10.42 -5.72
CA GLU A 22 -18.41 -10.66 -5.44
C GLU A 22 -18.55 -11.25 -4.04
N ASP A 23 -17.76 -12.27 -3.70
CA ASP A 23 -17.77 -12.87 -2.37
C ASP A 23 -17.49 -11.83 -1.27
N VAL A 24 -16.47 -11.00 -1.49
CA VAL A 24 -16.02 -9.97 -0.54
C VAL A 24 -16.99 -8.77 -0.44
N ASP A 25 -17.79 -8.52 -1.48
CA ASP A 25 -18.81 -7.46 -1.47
C ASP A 25 -20.14 -7.93 -0.85
N GLU A 26 -20.39 -9.23 -0.77
CA GLU A 26 -21.66 -9.79 -0.28
C GLU A 26 -21.59 -10.34 1.13
N CYS A 27 -20.42 -10.84 1.56
CA CYS A 27 -20.26 -11.47 2.85
C CYS A 27 -19.36 -10.65 3.79
N PRO A 28 -19.69 -10.57 5.10
CA PRO A 28 -18.80 -9.95 6.08
C PRO A 28 -17.45 -10.66 6.15
N ARG A 29 -16.38 -9.88 6.31
CA ARG A 29 -15.00 -10.39 6.43
C ARG A 29 -14.86 -11.48 7.48
N GLU A 30 -15.49 -11.32 8.65
CA GLU A 30 -15.39 -12.28 9.76
C GLU A 30 -15.99 -13.63 9.39
N GLU A 31 -17.08 -13.65 8.62
CA GLU A 31 -17.69 -14.89 8.14
C GLU A 31 -16.77 -15.59 7.13
N LEU A 32 -16.25 -14.84 6.17
CA LEU A 32 -15.31 -15.34 5.17
C LEU A 32 -13.99 -15.86 5.80
N ALA A 33 -13.48 -15.16 6.82
CA ALA A 33 -12.28 -15.59 7.56
C ALA A 33 -12.52 -16.90 8.31
N ASN A 34 -13.72 -17.10 8.87
CA ASN A 34 -14.08 -18.34 9.56
C ASN A 34 -14.28 -19.50 8.58
N GLU A 35 -14.96 -19.26 7.46
CA GLU A 35 -15.20 -20.26 6.42
C GLU A 35 -13.90 -20.72 5.75
N HIS A 36 -12.99 -19.79 5.50
CA HIS A 36 -11.71 -20.04 4.84
C HIS A 36 -10.52 -19.96 5.82
N GLY A 37 -10.67 -20.53 7.02
CA GLY A 37 -9.66 -20.46 8.07
C GLY A 37 -8.27 -20.98 7.65
N GLU A 38 -8.19 -22.01 6.79
CA GLU A 38 -6.93 -22.54 6.26
C GLU A 38 -6.18 -21.57 5.34
N TYR A 39 -6.91 -20.60 4.77
CA TYR A 39 -6.40 -19.57 3.86
C TYR A 39 -6.41 -18.18 4.52
N THR A 40 -6.57 -18.12 5.84
CA THR A 40 -6.67 -16.88 6.61
C THR A 40 -5.37 -16.60 7.37
N THR A 41 -4.93 -15.35 7.33
CA THR A 41 -3.83 -14.86 8.16
C THR A 41 -3.96 -13.35 8.36
N THR A 42 -3.08 -12.72 9.15
CA THR A 42 -3.10 -11.27 9.34
C THR A 42 -2.82 -10.53 8.04
N ALA A 43 -3.36 -9.33 7.85
CA ALA A 43 -3.15 -8.52 6.66
C ALA A 43 -1.66 -8.29 6.37
N SER A 44 -0.85 -8.07 7.41
CA SER A 44 0.62 -7.99 7.30
C SER A 44 1.26 -9.25 6.70
N ASN A 45 0.77 -10.43 7.07
CA ASN A 45 1.29 -11.72 6.61
C ASN A 45 0.64 -12.19 5.30
N MET A 46 -0.55 -11.68 4.98
CA MET A 46 -1.31 -12.05 3.79
C MET A 46 -0.64 -11.49 2.54
N TYR A 47 -0.29 -10.21 2.56
CA TYR A 47 0.28 -9.54 1.41
C TYR A 47 1.80 -9.79 1.32
N THR A 48 2.30 -10.08 0.12
CA THR A 48 3.70 -10.50 -0.07
C THR A 48 4.44 -9.74 -1.17
N GLY A 49 3.80 -8.74 -1.77
CA GLY A 49 4.41 -7.95 -2.84
C GLY A 49 5.60 -7.14 -2.38
N ARG A 50 6.39 -6.67 -3.35
CA ARG A 50 7.65 -5.97 -3.10
C ARG A 50 7.47 -4.71 -2.25
N GLU A 51 6.52 -3.84 -2.59
CA GLU A 51 6.27 -2.60 -1.87
C GLU A 51 5.82 -2.86 -0.43
N HIS A 52 4.92 -3.84 -0.25
CA HIS A 52 4.47 -4.30 1.07
C HIS A 52 5.64 -4.70 1.97
N LYS A 53 6.59 -5.50 1.45
CA LYS A 53 7.79 -5.90 2.22
C LYS A 53 8.66 -4.72 2.64
N HIS A 54 8.81 -3.70 1.79
CA HIS A 54 9.56 -2.50 2.18
C HIS A 54 8.85 -1.70 3.28
N VAL A 55 7.51 -1.61 3.21
CA VAL A 55 6.72 -0.97 4.28
C VAL A 55 6.82 -1.79 5.57
N GLU A 56 6.70 -3.11 5.50
CA GLU A 56 6.83 -4.01 6.65
C GLU A 56 8.20 -3.88 7.34
N GLU A 57 9.29 -3.86 6.56
CA GLU A 57 10.64 -3.62 7.06
C GLU A 57 10.76 -2.24 7.74
N ALA A 58 10.23 -1.18 7.10
CA ALA A 58 10.25 0.17 7.65
C ALA A 58 9.43 0.29 8.95
N VAL A 59 8.22 -0.28 8.99
CA VAL A 59 7.36 -0.34 10.18
C VAL A 59 8.06 -1.09 11.30
N THR A 60 8.72 -2.21 10.99
CA THR A 60 9.49 -2.98 11.98
C THR A 60 10.58 -2.13 12.62
N HIS A 61 11.36 -1.40 11.82
CA HIS A 61 12.39 -0.51 12.35
C HIS A 61 11.84 0.71 13.10
N LEU A 62 10.73 1.30 12.63
CA LEU A 62 10.09 2.42 13.34
C LEU A 62 9.56 2.00 14.72
N ARG A 63 9.02 0.77 14.84
CA ARG A 63 8.54 0.20 16.11
C ARG A 63 9.64 -0.01 17.15
N GLU A 64 10.91 0.01 16.77
CA GLU A 64 12.03 -0.03 17.72
C GLU A 64 12.17 1.28 18.52
N VAL A 65 11.63 2.39 18.02
CA VAL A 65 11.85 3.74 18.57
C VAL A 65 10.57 4.55 18.78
N ALA A 66 9.41 4.07 18.34
CA ALA A 66 8.15 4.78 18.38
C ALA A 66 6.94 3.84 18.43
N ASP A 67 5.79 4.37 18.84
CA ASP A 67 4.52 3.65 18.78
C ASP A 67 3.94 3.79 17.36
N VAL A 68 3.77 2.65 16.67
CA VAL A 68 3.39 2.65 15.24
C VAL A 68 2.11 1.86 15.01
N ASP A 69 1.07 2.58 14.60
CA ASP A 69 -0.12 1.99 14.01
C ASP A 69 0.06 1.87 12.49
N TRP A 70 -0.08 0.65 11.97
CA TRP A 70 0.00 0.37 10.54
C TRP A 70 -1.35 -0.09 10.02
N TYR A 71 -1.89 0.68 9.08
CA TYR A 71 -3.11 0.37 8.35
C TYR A 71 -2.86 0.14 6.86
N ILE A 72 -3.64 -0.77 6.29
CA ILE A 72 -3.55 -1.23 4.92
C ILE A 72 -4.90 -0.99 4.24
N ILE A 73 -4.92 -0.24 3.14
CA ILE A 73 -6.12 -0.07 2.32
C ILE A 73 -6.30 -1.28 1.42
N SER A 74 -7.43 -1.96 1.58
CA SER A 74 -7.88 -3.08 0.75
C SER A 74 -9.04 -2.66 -0.12
N ALA A 75 -8.94 -2.89 -1.44
CA ALA A 75 -10.06 -2.65 -2.36
C ALA A 75 -11.28 -3.57 -2.09
N GLY A 76 -11.07 -4.69 -1.39
CA GLY A 76 -12.13 -5.62 -1.01
C GLY A 76 -12.67 -5.37 0.40
N PHE A 77 -11.78 -5.25 1.39
CA PHE A 77 -12.15 -5.22 2.81
C PHE A 77 -12.07 -3.82 3.46
N GLY A 78 -11.83 -2.77 2.68
CA GLY A 78 -11.72 -1.41 3.21
C GLY A 78 -10.41 -1.18 3.97
N LEU A 79 -10.46 -0.49 5.11
CA LEU A 79 -9.27 -0.16 5.91
C LEU A 79 -8.98 -1.26 6.96
N LEU A 80 -7.78 -1.85 6.89
CA LEU A 80 -7.38 -2.96 7.75
C LEU A 80 -6.22 -2.54 8.66
N ARG A 81 -6.24 -2.89 9.95
CA ARG A 81 -4.98 -2.91 10.75
C ARG A 81 -4.07 -4.03 10.27
N ASP A 82 -2.75 -3.88 10.40
CA ASP A 82 -1.76 -4.92 10.09
C ASP A 82 -2.08 -6.32 10.68
N ARG A 83 -2.60 -6.38 11.91
CA ARG A 83 -2.99 -7.60 12.63
C ARG A 83 -4.39 -8.15 12.31
N THR A 84 -5.12 -7.49 11.42
CA THR A 84 -6.47 -7.89 10.97
C THR A 84 -6.40 -9.22 10.25
N GLU A 85 -7.13 -10.25 10.71
CA GLU A 85 -7.25 -11.50 9.97
C GLU A 85 -8.13 -11.31 8.72
N ILE A 86 -7.63 -11.80 7.59
CA ILE A 86 -8.32 -11.82 6.31
C ILE A 86 -8.07 -13.15 5.59
N PRO A 87 -9.07 -13.71 4.88
CA PRO A 87 -8.87 -14.81 3.96
C PRO A 87 -8.17 -14.33 2.68
N SER A 88 -7.57 -15.25 1.93
CA SER A 88 -6.99 -14.93 0.61
C SER A 88 -8.09 -14.67 -0.42
N TYR A 89 -7.95 -13.61 -1.21
CA TYR A 89 -8.95 -13.12 -2.14
C TYR A 89 -8.29 -12.47 -3.37
N GLU A 90 -9.01 -12.31 -4.47
CA GLU A 90 -8.57 -11.49 -5.61
C GLU A 90 -9.59 -10.38 -5.87
N CYS A 91 -9.34 -9.22 -5.28
CA CYS A 91 -10.08 -8.01 -5.54
C CYS A 91 -9.19 -6.79 -5.39
N GLY A 92 -9.02 -6.01 -6.46
CA GLY A 92 -8.08 -4.90 -6.52
C GLY A 92 -8.59 -3.77 -7.43
N PHE A 93 -8.03 -2.57 -7.27
CA PHE A 93 -8.36 -1.43 -8.13
C PHE A 93 -7.70 -1.46 -9.52
N SER A 94 -6.88 -2.47 -9.81
CA SER A 94 -6.18 -2.58 -11.10
C SER A 94 -7.08 -3.04 -12.25
N ASP A 95 -8.21 -3.67 -11.95
CA ASP A 95 -9.20 -4.09 -12.94
C ASP A 95 -10.35 -3.08 -12.97
N ILE A 96 -10.30 -2.17 -13.95
CA ILE A 96 -11.27 -1.08 -14.06
C ILE A 96 -12.68 -1.57 -14.41
N GLU A 97 -12.82 -2.69 -15.11
CA GLU A 97 -14.14 -3.22 -15.47
C GLU A 97 -14.84 -3.80 -14.23
N SER A 98 -14.09 -4.51 -13.39
CA SER A 98 -14.54 -4.94 -12.06
C SER A 98 -14.92 -3.74 -11.19
N VAL A 99 -14.05 -2.72 -11.10
CA VAL A 99 -14.31 -1.49 -10.30
C VAL A 99 -15.58 -0.76 -10.78
N ARG A 100 -15.81 -0.64 -12.10
CA ARG A 100 -17.04 -0.06 -12.66
C ARG A 100 -18.28 -0.86 -12.30
N THR A 101 -18.19 -2.19 -12.35
CA THR A 101 -19.30 -3.08 -11.97
C THR A 101 -19.66 -2.89 -10.50
N ARG A 102 -18.66 -2.76 -9.63
CA ARG A 102 -18.84 -2.52 -8.20
C ARG A 102 -19.42 -1.14 -7.91
N ALA A 103 -18.96 -0.10 -8.60
CA ALA A 103 -19.52 1.25 -8.49
C ALA A 103 -21.01 1.33 -8.87
N LYS A 104 -21.53 0.44 -9.74
CA LYS A 104 -22.98 0.37 -10.01
C LYS A 104 -23.80 0.07 -8.76
N ARG A 105 -23.25 -0.69 -7.81
CA ARG A 105 -23.92 -1.06 -6.55
C ARG A 105 -24.14 0.15 -5.64
N THR A 106 -23.40 1.25 -5.85
CA THR A 106 -23.50 2.46 -5.02
C THR A 106 -24.59 3.43 -5.47
N GLY A 107 -25.34 3.10 -6.53
CA GLY A 107 -26.47 3.90 -7.01
C GLY A 107 -26.10 5.14 -7.83
N TYR A 108 -24.84 5.30 -8.25
CA TYR A 108 -24.44 6.33 -9.21
C TYR A 108 -24.81 5.93 -10.64
N ASP A 109 -25.09 6.92 -11.49
CA ASP A 109 -25.13 6.74 -12.93
C ASP A 109 -23.69 6.62 -13.45
N ILE A 110 -23.25 5.39 -13.65
CA ILE A 110 -21.84 5.07 -13.92
C ILE A 110 -21.38 5.45 -15.32
N ASP A 111 -22.31 5.69 -16.26
CA ASP A 111 -21.96 5.98 -17.65
C ASP A 111 -21.33 7.37 -17.79
N ASP A 112 -21.51 8.23 -16.79
CA ASP A 112 -20.95 9.58 -16.72
C ASP A 112 -19.69 9.67 -15.82
N LEU A 113 -19.31 8.61 -15.10
CA LEU A 113 -18.17 8.64 -14.20
C LEU A 113 -16.83 8.39 -14.92
N THR A 114 -15.84 9.18 -14.56
CA THR A 114 -14.44 8.88 -14.87
C THR A 114 -13.94 7.66 -14.10
N ASN A 115 -12.82 7.07 -14.53
CA ASN A 115 -12.22 5.95 -13.80
C ASN A 115 -11.84 6.34 -12.36
N ASP A 116 -11.36 7.57 -12.17
CA ASP A 116 -10.99 8.11 -10.86
C ASP A 116 -12.21 8.19 -9.93
N GLU A 117 -13.32 8.75 -10.42
CA GLU A 117 -14.58 8.85 -9.67
C GLU A 117 -15.17 7.46 -9.37
N THR A 118 -14.97 6.50 -10.27
CA THR A 118 -15.38 5.10 -10.05
C THR A 118 -14.60 4.49 -8.88
N ILE A 119 -13.28 4.72 -8.82
CA ILE A 119 -12.44 4.25 -7.71
C ILE A 119 -12.84 4.94 -6.41
N GLN A 120 -13.10 6.25 -6.42
CA GLN A 120 -13.58 6.98 -5.26
C GLN A 120 -14.93 6.43 -4.75
N ALA A 121 -15.86 6.13 -5.67
CA ALA A 121 -17.16 5.55 -5.31
C ALA A 121 -17.01 4.21 -4.59
N VAL A 122 -16.17 3.30 -5.10
CA VAL A 122 -15.86 2.03 -4.42
C VAL A 122 -15.14 2.26 -3.10
N GLY A 123 -14.21 3.23 -3.04
CA GLY A 123 -13.55 3.62 -1.80
C GLY A 123 -14.53 4.03 -0.70
N ARG A 124 -15.53 4.84 -1.05
CA ARG A 124 -16.61 5.28 -0.15
C ARG A 124 -17.54 4.13 0.24
N GLU A 125 -17.91 3.26 -0.69
CA GLU A 125 -18.71 2.07 -0.40
C GLU A 125 -18.04 1.15 0.62
N LYS A 126 -16.71 0.98 0.49
CA LYS A 126 -15.88 0.26 1.47
C LYS A 126 -15.56 1.04 2.74
N GLY A 127 -16.10 2.25 2.88
CA GLY A 127 -15.89 3.09 4.05
C GLY A 127 -14.43 3.52 4.27
N ILE A 128 -13.56 3.45 3.25
CA ILE A 128 -12.13 3.74 3.38
C ILE A 128 -11.88 5.17 3.88
N PRO A 129 -12.46 6.22 3.27
CA PRO A 129 -12.25 7.59 3.76
C PRO A 129 -12.72 7.77 5.19
N GLN A 130 -13.95 7.32 5.52
CA GLN A 130 -14.51 7.48 6.86
C GLN A 130 -13.69 6.74 7.92
N ALA A 131 -13.33 5.47 7.66
CA ALA A 131 -12.51 4.70 8.58
C ALA A 131 -11.13 5.33 8.78
N PHE A 132 -10.55 5.95 7.75
CA PHE A 132 -9.28 6.65 7.88
C PHE A 132 -9.41 7.94 8.71
N SER A 133 -10.46 8.73 8.49
CA SER A 133 -10.76 9.91 9.32
C SER A 133 -10.98 9.52 10.80
N ASP A 134 -11.69 8.41 11.06
CA ASP A 134 -11.89 7.89 12.41
C ASP A 134 -10.55 7.50 13.07
N VAL A 135 -9.61 6.94 12.30
CA VAL A 135 -8.27 6.63 12.79
C VAL A 135 -7.49 7.90 13.14
N LEU A 136 -7.54 8.93 12.30
CA LEU A 136 -6.85 10.21 12.52
C LEU A 136 -7.33 10.97 13.76
N SER A 137 -8.54 10.67 14.27
CA SER A 137 -9.03 11.23 15.54
C SER A 137 -8.17 10.89 16.77
N ARG A 138 -7.27 9.91 16.66
CA ARG A 138 -6.35 9.49 17.75
C ARG A 138 -5.13 10.39 17.93
N GLU A 139 -5.01 11.49 17.18
CA GLU A 139 -3.93 12.48 17.25
C GLU A 139 -2.52 11.87 17.09
N TYR A 140 -2.04 11.75 15.85
CA TYR A 140 -0.67 11.27 15.57
C TYR A 140 0.33 12.42 15.42
N ASP A 141 1.59 12.18 15.78
CA ASP A 141 2.67 13.14 15.50
C ASP A 141 3.07 13.12 14.02
N LEU A 142 3.16 11.90 13.46
CA LEU A 142 3.63 11.64 12.09
C LEU A 142 2.67 10.73 11.34
N LEU A 143 2.42 11.07 10.07
CA LEU A 143 1.70 10.22 9.12
C LEU A 143 2.59 9.95 7.90
N PHE A 144 2.77 8.67 7.58
CA PHE A 144 3.40 8.22 6.33
C PHE A 144 2.37 7.53 5.43
N VAL A 145 2.03 8.17 4.33
CA VAL A 145 1.16 7.63 3.27
C VAL A 145 2.04 7.07 2.17
N VAL A 146 2.02 5.75 1.98
CA VAL A 146 2.78 5.05 0.95
C VAL A 146 1.79 4.35 0.03
N LEU A 147 1.15 5.10 -0.87
CA LEU A 147 0.04 4.61 -1.70
C LEU A 147 0.32 4.80 -3.20
N SER A 148 -0.12 3.84 -4.01
CA SER A 148 -0.22 4.03 -5.45
C SER A 148 -1.48 4.82 -5.82
N GLU A 149 -1.56 5.31 -7.06
CA GLU A 149 -2.64 6.21 -7.52
C GLU A 149 -4.06 5.71 -7.24
N PRO A 150 -4.42 4.45 -7.53
CA PRO A 150 -5.79 3.99 -7.27
C PRO A 150 -6.13 4.00 -5.77
N TYR A 151 -5.14 3.75 -4.91
CA TYR A 151 -5.37 3.76 -3.47
C TYR A 151 -5.39 5.18 -2.91
N LEU A 152 -4.60 6.11 -3.47
CA LEU A 152 -4.74 7.55 -3.16
C LEU A 152 -6.14 8.03 -3.51
N LEU A 153 -6.63 7.70 -4.70
CA LEU A 153 -8.00 8.02 -5.11
C LEU A 153 -9.05 7.47 -4.14
N SER A 154 -8.88 6.24 -3.66
CA SER A 154 -9.85 5.61 -2.73
C SER A 154 -9.99 6.30 -1.37
N VAL A 155 -9.04 7.17 -0.99
CA VAL A 155 -8.98 7.85 0.31
C VAL A 155 -8.79 9.37 0.17
N ALA A 156 -8.84 9.91 -1.05
CA ALA A 156 -8.43 11.29 -1.36
C ALA A 156 -9.14 12.35 -0.51
N ASP A 157 -10.45 12.19 -0.29
CA ASP A 157 -11.27 13.12 0.50
C ASP A 157 -10.75 13.25 1.94
N ALA A 158 -10.29 12.15 2.56
CA ALA A 158 -9.80 12.16 3.93
C ALA A 158 -8.35 12.66 4.04
N LEU A 159 -7.60 12.65 2.93
CA LEU A 159 -6.24 13.22 2.89
C LEU A 159 -6.24 14.75 2.88
N THR A 160 -7.38 15.40 2.61
CA THR A 160 -7.52 16.87 2.67
C THR A 160 -8.02 17.39 4.03
N GLU A 161 -8.10 16.50 5.02
CA GLU A 161 -8.58 16.80 6.37
C GLU A 161 -7.59 16.28 7.42
N ILE A 162 -6.29 16.37 7.13
CA ILE A 162 -5.27 15.91 8.09
C ILE A 162 -5.22 16.90 9.26
N PRO A 163 -5.27 16.43 10.53
CA PRO A 163 -5.21 17.31 11.69
C PRO A 163 -3.92 18.16 11.70
N GLU A 164 -4.03 19.46 12.00
CA GLU A 164 -2.91 20.43 11.92
C GLU A 164 -1.67 20.02 12.75
N GLN A 165 -1.87 19.27 13.84
CA GLN A 165 -0.81 18.75 14.69
C GLN A 165 -0.02 17.58 14.07
N THR A 166 -0.58 16.92 13.04
CA THR A 166 0.02 15.75 12.40
C THR A 166 0.91 16.20 11.24
N THR A 167 2.21 15.89 11.29
CA THR A 167 3.08 16.10 10.13
C THR A 167 2.95 14.92 9.16
N ALA A 168 2.36 15.16 8.00
CA ALA A 168 2.06 14.12 7.02
C ALA A 168 2.97 14.14 5.78
N PHE A 169 3.43 12.97 5.37
CA PHE A 169 4.24 12.75 4.17
C PHE A 169 3.58 11.71 3.27
N ALA A 170 3.52 11.99 1.97
CA ALA A 170 2.96 11.07 0.97
C ALA A 170 3.99 10.70 -0.10
N PHE A 171 4.35 9.41 -0.15
CA PHE A 171 5.22 8.84 -1.16
C PHE A 171 4.39 8.43 -2.37
N ALA A 172 4.39 9.28 -3.40
CA ALA A 172 3.55 9.07 -4.58
C ALA A 172 4.30 9.37 -5.87
N SER A 173 3.80 8.82 -6.98
CA SER A 173 4.31 9.16 -8.31
C SER A 173 4.03 10.63 -8.64
N ASN A 174 4.78 11.22 -9.57
CA ASN A 174 4.54 12.60 -10.00
C ASN A 174 3.14 12.79 -10.64
N GLY A 175 2.60 11.76 -11.29
CA GLY A 175 1.26 11.81 -11.89
C GLY A 175 0.13 11.84 -10.85
N SER A 176 0.41 11.36 -9.65
CA SER A 176 -0.56 11.20 -8.58
C SER A 176 -0.47 12.32 -7.52
N ARG A 177 0.37 13.35 -7.77
CA ARG A 177 0.63 14.44 -6.82
C ARG A 177 -0.64 15.21 -6.45
N GLN A 178 -1.60 15.35 -7.35
CA GLN A 178 -2.85 16.07 -7.02
C GLN A 178 -3.72 15.34 -5.98
N TYR A 179 -3.48 14.05 -5.70
CA TYR A 179 -4.31 13.25 -4.81
C TYR A 179 -3.73 13.06 -3.40
N VAL A 180 -2.61 13.73 -3.07
CA VAL A 180 -1.98 13.57 -1.75
C VAL A 180 -2.59 14.43 -0.64
N GLY A 181 -3.54 15.31 -0.99
CA GLY A 181 -4.20 16.22 -0.05
C GLY A 181 -3.21 17.13 0.70
N ASP A 182 -3.35 17.19 2.02
CA ASP A 182 -2.53 18.02 2.92
C ASP A 182 -1.13 17.46 3.18
N CYS A 183 -0.82 16.28 2.64
CA CYS A 183 0.47 15.66 2.83
C CYS A 183 1.59 16.42 2.09
N THR A 184 2.76 16.49 2.72
CA THR A 184 3.99 16.84 2.01
C THR A 184 4.33 15.73 1.02
N TRP A 185 4.22 16.03 -0.27
CA TRP A 185 4.55 15.07 -1.33
C TRP A 185 6.05 14.77 -1.38
N ILE A 186 6.38 13.48 -1.33
CA ILE A 186 7.71 12.93 -1.53
C ILE A 186 7.71 12.10 -2.83
N PRO A 187 8.57 12.40 -3.81
CA PRO A 187 8.57 11.68 -5.07
C PRO A 187 9.02 10.23 -4.90
N ALA A 188 8.16 9.28 -5.28
CA ALA A 188 8.53 7.87 -5.38
C ALA A 188 9.49 7.67 -6.55
N GLN A 189 10.76 7.38 -6.28
CA GLN A 189 11.74 7.11 -7.32
C GLN A 189 11.56 5.70 -7.88
N LYS A 190 11.39 5.59 -9.21
CA LYS A 190 11.65 4.32 -9.90
C LYS A 190 13.14 4.05 -9.81
N ARG A 191 13.54 3.06 -9.02
CA ARG A 191 14.90 2.53 -9.06
C ARG A 191 15.10 1.95 -10.47
N ASN A 192 15.88 2.64 -11.30
CA ASN A 192 16.34 2.12 -12.58
C ASN A 192 17.39 1.04 -12.32
N ASP A 193 16.98 -0.08 -11.72
CA ASP A 193 17.81 -1.27 -11.65
C ASP A 193 17.75 -1.96 -13.03
N LYS A 194 18.36 -1.33 -14.03
CA LYS A 194 19.05 -2.15 -15.04
C LYS A 194 20.11 -2.91 -14.24
N PRO A 195 20.22 -4.24 -14.35
CA PRO A 195 21.38 -4.92 -13.80
C PRO A 195 22.60 -4.34 -14.51
N SER A 196 23.30 -3.41 -13.86
CA SER A 196 24.63 -3.04 -14.31
C SER A 196 25.42 -4.33 -14.26
N LYS A 197 25.82 -4.83 -15.44
CA LYS A 197 26.72 -5.97 -15.59
C LYS A 197 27.74 -5.92 -14.45
N ARG A 198 27.73 -6.93 -13.58
CA ARG A 198 28.64 -7.05 -12.45
C ARG A 198 30.06 -6.91 -13.00
N ARG A 199 30.68 -5.74 -12.83
CA ARG A 199 32.14 -5.61 -12.89
C ARG A 199 32.63 -5.95 -11.50
N GLY A 200 33.08 -7.20 -11.33
CA GLY A 200 33.72 -7.64 -10.11
C GLY A 200 35.02 -6.86 -9.91
N TRP A 201 35.17 -6.24 -8.74
CA TRP A 201 36.45 -5.74 -8.27
C TRP A 201 36.97 -6.72 -7.23
N ARG A 202 38.13 -7.32 -7.49
CA ARG A 202 38.88 -8.11 -6.50
C ARG A 202 39.99 -7.22 -5.97
N TYR A 203 40.05 -7.02 -4.67
CA TYR A 203 41.17 -6.38 -4.00
C TYR A 203 42.19 -7.46 -3.62
N GLU A 204 43.38 -7.42 -4.20
CA GLU A 204 44.54 -8.13 -3.66
C GLU A 204 45.44 -7.13 -2.94
N VAL A 205 45.69 -7.39 -1.66
CA VAL A 205 46.65 -6.63 -0.86
C VAL A 205 48.00 -7.32 -1.01
N ASN A 206 48.94 -6.68 -1.70
CA ASN A 206 50.36 -7.08 -1.66
C ASN A 206 51.13 -6.14 -0.74
N SER A 207 52.09 -6.70 0.00
CA SER A 207 52.77 -6.12 1.18
C SER A 207 53.74 -4.96 0.89
N SER A 208 53.47 -4.14 -0.11
CA SER A 208 54.20 -2.92 -0.40
C SER A 208 53.22 -1.90 -0.99
N ALA A 209 52.90 -0.87 -0.20
CA ALA A 209 51.81 0.08 -0.43
C ALA A 209 51.86 0.78 -1.81
N SER A 210 51.19 0.22 -2.81
CA SER A 210 50.82 0.89 -4.06
C SER A 210 49.61 0.21 -4.70
N LEU A 211 48.48 0.93 -4.74
CA LEU A 211 47.25 0.51 -5.42
C LEU A 211 47.39 0.73 -6.94
N ARG A 212 47.26 -0.33 -7.75
CA ARG A 212 47.03 -0.22 -9.19
C ARG A 212 45.71 -0.90 -9.55
N LEU A 213 44.82 -0.15 -10.19
CA LEU A 213 43.66 -0.69 -10.89
C LEU A 213 44.13 -1.37 -12.18
N GLN A 214 43.81 -2.66 -12.35
CA GLN A 214 43.86 -3.32 -13.65
C GLN A 214 42.46 -3.83 -14.01
N GLN A 215 42.07 -3.54 -15.25
CA GLN A 215 40.83 -4.01 -15.86
C GLN A 215 41.15 -5.31 -16.59
N THR A 216 40.46 -6.40 -16.25
CA THR A 216 40.51 -7.66 -17.00
C THR A 216 39.18 -7.86 -17.70
N ASP A 217 39.21 -7.96 -19.02
CA ASP A 217 38.07 -8.41 -19.81
C ASP A 217 38.10 -9.94 -19.87
N GLU A 218 37.07 -10.61 -19.33
CA GLU A 218 36.85 -12.04 -19.59
C GLU A 218 36.04 -12.20 -20.88
N SER A 219 36.52 -13.13 -21.72
CA SER A 219 35.98 -13.50 -23.03
C SER A 219 34.77 -14.42 -22.91
#